data_AF-A0A510IA40-F1
#
_entry.id   AF-A0A510IA40-F1
#
_cell.length_a   1.000
_cell.length_b   1.000
_cell.length_c   1.000
_cell.angle_alpha   90.00
_cell.angle_beta   90.00
_cell.angle_gamma   90.00
#
_symmetry.space_group_name_H-M   'P 1'
#
loop_
_entity.id
_entity.type
_entity.pdbx_description
1 polymer ?
#
loop_
_entity_poly.entity_id
_entity_poly.type
_entity_poly.pdbx_seq_one_letter_code
_entity_poly.pdbx_strand_id
1 'polypeptide(L)'
;MKLNWSNQDAVTREYLGSQAWFYAQSTTEWGLTELYPLGEVTPDISDNCRNKVDGMPPAINYGNCRLISLTCRNTNKRLDGESFFRIAALVECGSGINTVQRSQEVWVKE
;
A
#
# COMPACT_ATOMS: atom_id res chain seq x y z
N MET A 1 17.09 -23.30 -29.21
CA MET A 1 17.00 -21.85 -28.92
C MET A 1 16.08 -21.65 -27.72
N LYS A 2 16.64 -21.59 -26.50
CA LYS A 2 15.92 -21.46 -25.20
C LYS A 2 15.84 -20.00 -24.70
N LEU A 3 16.32 -19.04 -25.50
CA LEU A 3 16.51 -17.64 -25.10
C LEU A 3 15.19 -16.84 -25.01
N ASN A 4 14.17 -17.17 -25.81
CA ASN A 4 12.93 -16.36 -25.86
C ASN A 4 12.00 -16.60 -24.65
N TRP A 5 11.97 -17.81 -24.10
CA TRP A 5 11.15 -18.15 -22.92
C TRP A 5 11.66 -17.45 -21.65
N SER A 6 12.99 -17.41 -21.47
CA SER A 6 13.61 -16.79 -20.29
C SER A 6 13.38 -15.28 -20.26
N ASN A 7 13.31 -14.64 -21.43
CA ASN A 7 12.99 -13.22 -21.53
C ASN A 7 11.51 -12.93 -21.26
N GLN A 8 10.60 -13.81 -21.68
CA GLN A 8 9.18 -13.66 -21.37
C GLN A 8 8.89 -13.73 -19.87
N ASP A 9 9.55 -14.63 -19.14
CA ASP A 9 9.40 -14.73 -17.69
C ASP A 9 9.92 -13.50 -16.96
N ALA A 10 11.07 -12.96 -17.38
CA ALA A 10 11.62 -11.74 -16.81
C ALA A 10 10.69 -10.53 -17.01
N VAL A 11 10.22 -10.32 -18.25
CA VAL A 11 9.29 -9.22 -18.58
C VAL A 11 7.97 -9.37 -17.82
N THR A 12 7.46 -10.59 -17.66
CA THR A 12 6.23 -10.85 -16.90
C THR A 12 6.39 -10.47 -15.43
N ARG A 13 7.53 -10.81 -14.82
CA ARG A 13 7.82 -10.44 -13.42
C ARG A 13 7.99 -8.93 -13.24
N GLU A 14 8.61 -8.25 -14.19
CA GLU A 14 8.73 -6.78 -14.18
C GLU A 14 7.37 -6.09 -14.30
N TYR A 15 6.51 -6.59 -15.20
CA TYR A 15 5.14 -6.11 -15.36
C TYR A 15 4.30 -6.29 -14.09
N LEU A 16 4.28 -7.51 -13.53
CA LEU A 16 3.58 -7.81 -12.28
C LEU A 16 4.14 -7.01 -11.10
N GLY A 17 5.46 -6.83 -11.05
CA GLY A 17 6.12 -6.01 -10.03
C GLY A 17 5.73 -4.54 -10.10
N SER A 18 5.58 -4.00 -11.32
CA SER A 18 5.11 -2.63 -11.52
C SER A 18 3.64 -2.47 -11.12
N GLN A 19 2.77 -3.42 -11.50
CA GLN A 19 1.37 -3.43 -11.07
C GLN A 19 1.23 -3.49 -9.55
N ALA A 20 1.98 -4.38 -8.90
CA ALA A 20 1.97 -4.52 -7.44
C ALA A 20 2.43 -3.23 -6.75
N TRP A 21 3.44 -2.57 -7.31
CA TRP A 21 3.93 -1.29 -6.80
C TRP A 21 2.89 -0.18 -6.93
N PHE A 22 2.28 -0.01 -8.11
CA PHE A 22 1.24 1.00 -8.32
C PHE A 22 0.05 0.79 -7.39
N TYR A 23 -0.42 -0.46 -7.24
CA TYR A 23 -1.55 -0.73 -6.36
C TYR A 23 -1.21 -0.47 -4.90
N ALA A 24 -0.01 -0.85 -4.44
CA ALA A 24 0.44 -0.55 -3.08
C ALA A 24 0.54 0.97 -2.85
N GLN A 25 1.09 1.72 -3.80
CA GLN A 25 1.21 3.17 -3.75
C GLN A 25 -0.17 3.86 -3.72
N SER A 26 -1.08 3.49 -4.63
CA SER A 26 -2.43 4.04 -4.67
C SER A 26 -3.23 3.71 -3.41
N THR A 27 -3.01 2.52 -2.82
CA THR A 27 -3.64 2.15 -1.55
C THR A 27 -3.13 3.02 -0.39
N THR A 28 -1.82 3.28 -0.33
CA THR A 28 -1.27 4.20 0.68
C THR A 28 -1.75 5.62 0.49
N GLU A 29 -1.83 6.12 -0.75
CA GLU A 29 -2.35 7.46 -1.06
C GLU A 29 -3.83 7.59 -0.68
N TRP A 30 -4.64 6.58 -0.97
CA TRP A 30 -6.02 6.54 -0.49
C TRP A 30 -6.08 6.57 1.05
N GLY A 31 -5.23 5.80 1.74
CA GLY A 31 -5.14 5.86 3.20
C GLY A 31 -4.82 7.26 3.72
N LEU A 32 -3.96 8.02 3.02
CA LEU A 32 -3.66 9.42 3.37
C LEU A 32 -4.89 10.33 3.23
N THR A 33 -5.73 10.11 2.22
CA THR A 33 -6.97 10.90 2.06
C THR A 33 -7.98 10.64 3.17
N GLU A 34 -8.00 9.43 3.72
CA GLU A 34 -8.84 9.09 4.88
C GLU A 34 -8.26 9.60 6.21
N LEU A 35 -6.92 9.66 6.32
CA LEU A 35 -6.25 10.25 7.49
C LEU A 35 -6.45 11.76 7.57
N TYR A 36 -6.37 12.46 6.43
CA TYR A 36 -6.48 13.91 6.32
C TYR A 36 -7.68 14.33 5.45
N PRO A 37 -8.92 14.15 5.94
CA PRO A 37 -10.11 14.50 5.19
C PRO A 37 -10.18 16.01 4.91
N LEU A 38 -10.69 16.37 3.73
CA LEU A 38 -10.90 17.76 3.34
C LEU A 38 -12.01 18.39 4.21
N GLY A 39 -11.73 19.55 4.81
CA GLY A 39 -12.70 20.30 5.62
C GLY A 39 -12.50 20.18 7.14
N GLU A 40 -11.61 19.29 7.60
CA GLU A 40 -11.20 19.23 9.00
C GLU A 40 -9.85 19.93 9.18
N VAL A 41 -9.83 21.01 9.96
CA VAL A 41 -8.59 21.77 10.24
C VAL A 41 -7.68 20.99 11.20
N THR A 42 -8.26 20.14 12.04
CA THR A 42 -7.58 19.31 13.04
C THR A 42 -8.18 17.90 13.03
N PRO A 43 -7.87 17.07 12.03
CA PRO A 43 -8.40 15.71 11.95
C PRO A 43 -7.84 14.84 13.09
N ASP A 44 -8.68 13.96 13.65
CA ASP A 44 -8.22 12.95 14.61
C ASP A 44 -7.55 11.80 13.85
N ILE A 45 -6.24 11.93 13.65
CA ILE A 45 -5.43 10.98 12.89
C ILE A 45 -5.41 9.60 13.56
N SER A 46 -5.41 9.55 14.89
CA SER A 46 -5.45 8.29 15.62
C SER A 46 -6.75 7.54 15.38
N ASP A 47 -7.88 8.24 15.44
CA ASP A 47 -9.19 7.65 15.18
C ASP A 47 -9.37 7.25 13.71
N ASN A 48 -9.01 8.13 12.77
CA ASN A 48 -9.07 7.87 11.33
C ASN A 48 -8.19 6.66 10.94
N CYS A 49 -6.97 6.59 11.47
CA CYS A 49 -6.06 5.48 11.25
C CYS A 49 -6.67 4.13 11.67
N ARG A 50 -7.31 4.08 12.85
CA ARG A 50 -7.91 2.86 13.40
C ARG A 50 -9.24 2.48 12.75
N ASN A 51 -10.09 3.46 12.47
CA ASN A 51 -11.49 3.23 12.10
C ASN A 51 -11.75 3.36 10.60
N LYS A 52 -10.85 3.97 9.82
CA LYS A 52 -11.04 4.20 8.38
C LYS A 52 -9.97 3.56 7.49
N VAL A 53 -8.77 3.29 8.01
CA VAL A 53 -7.64 2.80 7.20
C VAL A 53 -7.18 1.39 7.59
N ASP A 54 -6.96 1.12 8.88
CA ASP A 54 -6.45 -0.19 9.33
C ASP A 54 -7.41 -1.32 8.93
N GLY A 55 -6.96 -2.20 8.04
CA GLY A 55 -7.77 -3.31 7.53
C GLY A 55 -8.91 -2.92 6.59
N MET A 56 -9.05 -1.64 6.20
CA MET A 56 -10.09 -1.18 5.29
C MET A 56 -9.53 -0.99 3.88
N PRO A 57 -9.69 -1.96 2.97
CA PRO A 57 -9.19 -1.82 1.60
C PRO A 57 -10.02 -0.79 0.81
N PRO A 58 -9.39 0.01 -0.06
CA PRO A 58 -10.15 0.80 -1.03
C PRO A 58 -10.87 -0.13 -2.02
N ALA A 59 -12.03 0.29 -2.52
CA ALA A 59 -12.82 -0.43 -3.51
C ALA A 59 -12.23 -0.30 -4.93
N ILE A 60 -10.96 -0.68 -5.09
CA ILE A 60 -10.23 -0.61 -6.36
C ILE A 60 -9.91 -2.02 -6.84
N ASN A 61 -10.21 -2.30 -8.11
CA ASN A 61 -9.90 -3.57 -8.75
C ASN A 61 -8.64 -3.42 -9.62
N TYR A 62 -7.55 -4.09 -9.23
CA TYR A 62 -6.29 -4.15 -9.99
C TYR A 62 -6.10 -5.49 -10.72
N GLY A 63 -7.17 -6.06 -11.28
CA GLY A 63 -7.11 -7.26 -12.11
C GLY A 63 -6.54 -8.46 -11.34
N ASN A 64 -5.35 -8.93 -11.74
CA ASN A 64 -4.67 -10.08 -11.12
C ASN A 64 -3.89 -9.71 -9.84
N CYS A 65 -4.18 -8.57 -9.24
CA CYS A 65 -3.57 -8.09 -8.02
C CYS A 65 -4.55 -8.09 -6.86
N ARG A 66 -4.07 -8.52 -5.70
CA ARG A 66 -4.81 -8.56 -4.43
C ARG A 66 -4.05 -7.78 -3.37
N LEU A 67 -4.77 -6.92 -2.66
CA LEU A 67 -4.27 -6.35 -1.42
C LEU A 67 -4.29 -7.43 -0.33
N ILE A 68 -3.11 -7.76 0.19
CA ILE A 68 -2.93 -8.74 1.26
C ILE A 68 -3.22 -8.10 2.61
N SER A 69 -2.69 -6.91 2.83
CA SER A 69 -2.90 -6.17 4.07
C SER A 69 -2.73 -4.67 3.84
N LEU A 70 -3.58 -3.89 4.49
CA LEU A 70 -3.37 -2.48 4.72
C LEU A 70 -3.38 -2.27 6.24
N THR A 71 -2.27 -1.76 6.76
CA THR A 71 -2.11 -1.53 8.19
C THR A 71 -1.85 -0.07 8.45
N CYS A 72 -2.52 0.50 9.44
CA CYS A 72 -2.23 1.82 9.95
C CYS A 72 -1.94 1.72 11.46
N ARG A 73 -0.74 2.11 11.88
CA ARG A 73 -0.29 1.97 13.28
C ARG A 73 0.45 3.22 13.75
N ASN A 74 0.16 3.64 14.98
CA ASN A 74 1.04 4.57 15.69
C ASN A 74 2.36 3.85 15.98
N THR A 75 3.47 4.45 15.56
CA THR A 75 4.80 3.86 15.73
C THR A 75 5.34 4.00 17.16
N ASN A 76 4.61 4.73 18.03
CA ASN A 76 5.04 5.17 19.37
C ASN A 76 6.38 5.92 19.36
N LYS A 77 6.87 6.31 18.17
CA LYS A 77 8.06 7.12 17.99
C LYS A 77 7.63 8.58 17.98
N ARG A 78 8.33 9.38 18.78
CA ARG A 78 8.17 10.82 18.84
C ARG A 78 9.43 11.49 18.35
N LEU A 79 9.29 12.44 17.43
CA LEU A 79 10.35 13.36 17.02
C LEU A 79 9.83 14.77 17.29
N ASP A 80 10.59 15.58 18.03
CA ASP A 80 10.20 16.95 18.41
C ASP A 80 8.82 17.10 19.07
N GLY A 81 8.35 16.05 19.75
CA GLY A 81 7.05 16.04 20.43
C GLY A 81 5.86 15.61 19.55
N GLU A 82 6.05 15.46 18.23
CA GLU A 82 5.04 14.95 17.30
C GLU A 82 5.07 13.41 17.23
N SER A 83 3.89 12.77 17.23
CA SER A 83 3.76 11.32 17.06
C SER A 83 3.75 10.95 15.57
N PHE A 84 4.34 9.81 15.22
CA PHE A 84 4.32 9.33 13.83
C PHE A 84 3.43 8.10 13.66
N PHE A 85 2.58 8.15 12.63
CA PHE A 85 1.80 7.03 12.15
C PHE A 85 2.44 6.43 10.90
N ARG A 86 2.42 5.10 10.82
CA ARG A 86 2.91 4.35 9.65
C ARG A 86 1.73 3.67 9.00
N ILE A 87 1.51 3.98 7.73
CA ILE A 87 0.61 3.25 6.84
C ILE A 87 1.47 2.33 5.99
N ALA A 88 1.14 1.05 5.95
CA ALA A 88 1.81 0.07 5.11
C ALA A 88 0.79 -0.74 4.32
N ALA A 89 0.96 -0.79 3.00
CA ALA A 89 0.17 -1.59 2.09
C ALA A 89 1.03 -2.72 1.51
N LEU A 90 0.51 -3.94 1.57
CA LEU A 90 1.12 -5.14 1.02
C LEU A 90 0.23 -5.68 -0.08
N VAL A 91 0.76 -5.72 -1.30
CA VAL A 91 0.05 -6.19 -2.48
C VAL A 91 0.78 -7.36 -3.10
N GLU A 92 0.00 -8.33 -3.56
CA GLU A 92 0.45 -9.49 -4.32
C GLU A 92 -0.21 -9.46 -5.71
N CYS A 93 0.59 -9.61 -6.76
CA CYS A 93 0.10 -9.68 -8.15
C CYS A 93 0.62 -10.92 -8.85
N GLY A 94 -0.27 -11.55 -9.63
CA GLY A 94 0.05 -12.71 -10.47
C GLY A 94 -0.78 -13.93 -10.11
N SER A 95 -0.56 -15.01 -10.85
CA SER A 95 -1.21 -16.29 -10.64
C SER A 95 -0.31 -17.43 -11.08
N GLY A 96 -0.37 -18.56 -10.36
CA GLY A 96 0.38 -19.77 -10.71
C GLY A 96 1.90 -19.62 -10.57
N ILE A 97 2.60 -19.52 -11.72
CA ILE A 97 4.07 -19.67 -11.82
C ILE A 97 4.83 -18.38 -11.48
N ASN A 98 4.22 -17.22 -11.74
CA ASN A 98 4.84 -15.91 -11.50
C ASN A 98 3.94 -15.09 -10.57
N THR A 99 4.33 -15.03 -9.30
CA THR A 99 3.68 -14.21 -8.27
C THR A 99 4.70 -13.22 -7.73
N VAL A 100 4.33 -11.96 -7.62
CA VAL A 100 5.20 -10.88 -7.12
C VAL A 100 4.49 -10.13 -6.02
N GLN A 101 5.19 -9.93 -4.90
CA GLN A 101 4.71 -9.17 -3.77
C GLN A 101 5.49 -7.87 -3.63
N ARG A 102 4.79 -6.77 -3.38
CA ARG A 102 5.39 -5.46 -3.10
C ARG A 102 4.75 -4.85 -1.85
N SER A 103 5.58 -4.26 -1.01
CA SER A 103 5.14 -3.45 0.12
C SER A 103 5.47 -2.00 -0.16
N GLN A 104 4.55 -1.09 0.13
CA GLN A 104 4.81 0.34 0.21
C GLN A 104 4.45 0.82 1.61
N GLU A 105 5.18 1.81 2.10
CA GLU A 105 4.92 2.42 3.40
C GLU A 105 5.09 3.93 3.33
N VAL A 106 4.25 4.63 4.09
CA VAL A 106 4.33 6.08 4.26
C VAL A 106 4.23 6.40 5.75
N TRP A 107 5.00 7.41 6.15
CA TRP A 107 5.12 7.87 7.52
C TRP A 107 4.55 9.27 7.57
N VAL A 108 3.61 9.47 8.47
CA VAL A 108 2.92 10.75 8.61
C VAL A 108 2.97 11.22 10.04
N LYS A 109 2.95 12.54 10.19
CA LYS A 109 2.94 13.20 11.49
C LYS A 109 1.51 13.44 11.96
N GLU A 110 1.31 13.32 13.26
CA GLU A 110 0.10 13.78 13.94
C GLU A 110 0.03 15.31 13.97
#